data_AF-A0A3C1U9F6-F1
#
_entry.id   AF-A0A3C1U9F6-F1
#
_cell.length_a   1.000
_cell.length_b   1.000
_cell.length_c   1.000
_cell.angle_alpha   90.00
_cell.angle_beta   90.00
_cell.angle_gamma   90.00
#
_symmetry.space_group_name_H-M   'P 1'
#
loop_
_entity.id
_entity.type
_entity.pdbx_description
1 polymer ?
#
loop_
_entity_poly.entity_id
_entity_poly.type
_entity_poly.pdbx_seq_one_letter_code
_entity_poly.pdbx_strand_id
1 'polypeptide(L)'
;MPYYPSPDGYKGKYSINTHEEKLIRDYSGHSFDEIEQLSIIEYWLLLRDAVVHGNMQTQEGREYLDNAWRIEQTEPDRQALREKFKNPESEG
;
A
#
# COMPACT_ATOMS: atom_id res chain seq x y z
N MET A 1 -21.26 -2.35 20.90
CA MET A 1 -20.83 -3.62 20.29
C MET A 1 -20.96 -4.73 21.33
N PRO A 2 -21.66 -5.83 21.04
CA PRO A 2 -21.70 -6.98 21.96
C PRO A 2 -20.29 -7.59 22.08
N TYR A 3 -19.88 -7.91 23.31
CA TYR A 3 -18.59 -8.53 23.60
C TYR A 3 -18.74 -10.05 23.65
N TYR A 4 -17.91 -10.78 22.90
CA TYR A 4 -17.87 -12.24 22.90
C TYR A 4 -16.41 -12.71 22.85
N PRO A 5 -15.93 -13.52 23.82
CA PRO A 5 -14.56 -14.03 23.81
C PRO A 5 -14.39 -15.06 22.68
N SER A 6 -13.54 -14.76 21.70
CA SER A 6 -13.18 -15.70 20.63
C SER A 6 -11.74 -16.19 20.83
N PRO A 7 -11.49 -17.52 20.82
CA PRO A 7 -10.16 -18.06 20.57
C PRO A 7 -9.79 -17.80 19.09
N ASP A 8 -8.49 -17.73 18.84
CA ASP A 8 -7.89 -17.06 17.68
C ASP A 8 -8.38 -17.51 16.30
N GLY A 9 -8.44 -16.56 15.34
CA GLY A 9 -8.76 -16.81 13.93
C GLY A 9 -10.04 -16.16 13.40
N TYR A 10 -10.62 -15.17 14.10
CA TYR A 10 -11.88 -14.55 13.70
C TYR A 10 -11.74 -13.67 12.45
N LYS A 11 -12.17 -14.19 11.30
CA LYS A 11 -12.48 -13.37 10.12
C LYS A 11 -13.79 -12.64 10.41
N GLY A 12 -13.69 -11.37 10.79
CA GLY A 12 -14.80 -10.57 11.31
C GLY A 12 -16.01 -10.49 10.37
N LYS A 13 -17.22 -10.59 10.94
CA LYS A 13 -18.48 -10.26 10.22
C LYS A 13 -18.73 -8.75 10.12
N TYR A 14 -17.95 -7.95 10.85
CA TYR A 14 -18.07 -6.49 10.86
C TYR A 14 -17.03 -5.88 9.93
N SER A 15 -17.47 -4.95 9.07
CA SER A 15 -16.60 -4.08 8.29
C SER A 15 -16.31 -2.80 9.06
N ILE A 16 -15.07 -2.33 8.98
CA ILE A 16 -14.70 -1.00 9.45
C ILE A 16 -14.87 -0.07 8.26
N ASN A 17 -15.85 0.83 8.33
CA ASN A 17 -16.10 1.79 7.26
C ASN A 17 -15.06 2.91 7.27
N THR A 18 -14.51 3.25 8.45
CA THR A 18 -13.61 4.39 8.65
C THR A 18 -12.12 4.02 8.60
N HIS A 19 -11.79 2.95 7.85
CA HIS A 19 -10.43 2.43 7.82
C HIS A 19 -9.47 3.41 7.13
N GLU A 20 -9.91 4.09 6.09
CA GLU A 20 -9.10 5.03 5.32
C GLU A 20 -8.77 6.29 6.13
N GLU A 21 -9.76 6.84 6.82
CA GLU A 21 -9.65 7.98 7.72
C GLU A 21 -8.71 7.64 8.89
N LYS A 22 -8.73 6.39 9.35
CA LYS A 22 -7.76 5.91 10.34
C LYS A 22 -6.33 5.92 9.80
N LEU A 23 -6.11 5.49 8.56
CA LEU A 23 -4.79 5.57 7.91
C LEU A 23 -4.32 7.01 7.75
N ILE A 24 -5.19 7.90 7.25
CA ILE A 24 -4.88 9.32 7.08
C ILE A 24 -4.51 9.95 8.43
N ARG A 25 -5.30 9.67 9.47
CA ARG A 25 -5.03 10.14 10.83
C ARG A 25 -3.68 9.67 11.35
N ASP A 26 -3.37 8.39 11.19
CA ASP A 26 -2.12 7.81 11.71
C ASP A 26 -0.89 8.34 10.96
N TYR A 27 -1.05 8.68 9.69
CA TYR A 27 0.00 9.28 8.86
C TYR A 27 0.20 10.78 9.11
N SER A 28 -0.88 11.55 9.14
CA SER A 28 -0.83 13.01 9.09
C SER A 28 -1.08 13.71 10.43
N GLY A 29 -1.64 12.99 11.42
CA GLY A 29 -1.99 13.53 12.73
C GLY A 29 -3.35 14.25 12.79
N HIS A 30 -4.07 14.40 11.68
CA HIS A 30 -5.40 15.01 11.66
C HIS A 30 -6.41 14.20 12.51
N SER A 31 -7.31 14.91 13.17
CA SER A 31 -8.51 14.34 13.78
C SER A 31 -9.52 13.89 12.71
N PHE A 32 -10.49 13.05 13.11
CA PHE A 32 -11.56 12.65 12.19
C PHE A 32 -12.38 13.85 11.71
N ASP A 33 -12.62 14.83 12.58
CA ASP A 33 -13.37 16.04 12.21
C ASP A 33 -12.63 16.87 11.16
N GLU A 34 -11.29 16.97 11.27
CA GLU A 34 -10.47 17.65 10.26
C GLU A 34 -10.45 16.90 8.93
N ILE A 35 -10.42 15.57 8.96
CA ILE A 35 -10.44 14.73 7.75
C ILE A 35 -11.75 14.91 6.98
N GLU A 36 -12.89 14.99 7.67
CA GLU A 36 -14.21 15.21 7.06
C GLU A 36 -14.34 16.60 6.39
N GLN A 37 -13.48 17.56 6.74
CA GLN A 37 -13.46 18.89 6.14
C GLN A 37 -12.50 19.02 4.95
N LEU A 38 -11.70 17.98 4.67
CA LEU A 38 -10.78 18.00 3.54
C LEU A 38 -11.55 18.06 2.22
N SER A 39 -11.00 18.79 1.25
CA SER A 39 -11.46 18.62 -0.12
C SER A 39 -11.15 17.20 -0.59
N ILE A 40 -11.92 16.73 -1.57
CA ILE A 40 -11.70 15.40 -2.14
C ILE A 40 -10.24 15.23 -2.62
N ILE A 41 -9.63 16.24 -3.24
CA ILE A 41 -8.25 16.13 -3.72
C ILE A 41 -7.26 15.93 -2.56
N GLU A 42 -7.42 16.70 -1.47
CA GLU A 42 -6.56 16.58 -0.28
C GLU A 42 -6.73 15.24 0.41
N TYR A 43 -7.97 14.76 0.54
CA TYR A 43 -8.27 13.43 1.10
C TYR A 43 -7.54 12.32 0.34
N TRP A 44 -7.68 12.29 -0.99
CA TRP A 44 -7.05 11.25 -1.82
C TRP A 44 -5.53 11.34 -1.82
N LEU A 45 -4.97 12.57 -1.76
CA LEU A 45 -3.53 12.78 -1.64
C LEU A 45 -3.00 12.17 -0.33
N LEU A 46 -3.60 12.54 0.80
CA LEU A 46 -3.18 12.05 2.11
C LEU A 46 -3.41 10.54 2.25
N LEU A 47 -4.50 10.00 1.70
CA LEU A 47 -4.74 8.56 1.72
C LEU A 47 -3.65 7.79 0.96
N ARG A 48 -3.30 8.26 -0.25
CA ARG A 48 -2.24 7.65 -1.04
C ARG A 48 -0.91 7.64 -0.28
N ASP A 49 -0.52 8.78 0.28
CA ASP A 49 0.75 8.91 0.99
C ASP A 49 0.75 8.10 2.29
N ALA A 50 -0.39 8.02 2.99
CA ALA A 50 -0.54 7.17 4.17
C ALA A 50 -0.35 5.68 3.84
N VAL A 51 -0.95 5.19 2.74
CA VAL A 51 -0.79 3.81 2.27
C VAL A 51 0.65 3.52 1.88
N VAL A 52 1.30 4.42 1.13
CA VAL A 52 2.71 4.26 0.73
C VAL A 52 3.61 4.26 1.97
N HIS A 53 3.46 5.24 2.85
CA HIS A 53 4.24 5.34 4.07
C HIS A 53 4.10 4.09 4.95
N GLY A 54 2.88 3.58 5.11
CA GLY A 54 2.61 2.34 5.85
C GLY A 54 3.33 1.14 5.26
N ASN A 55 3.28 0.96 3.94
CA ASN A 55 3.98 -0.13 3.26
C ASN A 55 5.51 0.01 3.33
N MET A 56 6.06 1.23 3.35
CA MET A 56 7.51 1.44 3.49
C MET A 56 8.08 0.93 4.82
N GLN A 57 7.26 0.82 5.87
CA GLN A 57 7.73 0.44 7.21
C GLN A 57 8.10 -1.04 7.33
N THR A 58 7.57 -1.92 6.47
CA THR A 58 7.80 -3.36 6.54
C THR A 58 8.56 -3.87 5.31
N GLN A 59 9.21 -5.02 5.43
CA GLN A 59 9.89 -5.62 4.29
C GLN A 59 8.89 -6.07 3.21
N GLU A 60 7.85 -6.79 3.62
CA GLU A 60 6.78 -7.23 2.70
C GLU A 60 6.08 -6.06 2.01
N GLY A 61 5.87 -4.94 2.72
CA GLY A 61 5.27 -3.74 2.13
C GLY A 61 6.18 -3.05 1.12
N ARG A 62 7.49 -3.00 1.36
CA ARG A 62 8.45 -2.50 0.36
C ARG A 62 8.47 -3.38 -0.90
N GLU A 63 8.47 -4.70 -0.73
CA GLU A 63 8.37 -5.65 -1.84
C GLU A 63 7.06 -5.47 -2.63
N TYR A 64 5.94 -5.20 -1.95
CA TYR A 64 4.67 -4.86 -2.61
C TYR A 64 4.80 -3.59 -3.46
N LEU A 65 5.40 -2.53 -2.94
CA LEU A 65 5.59 -1.26 -3.66
C LEU A 65 6.51 -1.42 -4.89
N ASP A 66 7.61 -2.17 -4.76
CA ASP A 66 8.52 -2.46 -5.87
C ASP A 66 7.81 -3.23 -6.99
N ASN A 67 6.97 -4.21 -6.63
CA ASN A 67 6.17 -4.95 -7.59
C ASN A 67 5.10 -4.07 -8.25
N ALA A 68 4.42 -3.21 -7.49
CA ALA A 68 3.45 -2.26 -8.04
C ALA A 68 4.12 -1.32 -9.07
N TRP A 69 5.27 -0.75 -8.69
CA TRP A 69 6.06 0.12 -9.58
C TRP A 69 6.48 -0.60 -10.87
N ARG A 70 6.87 -1.88 -10.77
CA ARG A 70 7.24 -2.71 -11.92
C ARG A 70 6.07 -2.93 -12.88
N ILE A 71 4.85 -3.13 -12.36
CA ILE A 71 3.64 -3.36 -13.17
C ILE A 71 3.19 -2.09 -13.87
N GLU A 72 3.38 -0.92 -13.24
CA GLU A 72 3.05 0.38 -13.83
C GLU A 72 3.95 0.77 -15.02
N GLN A 73 5.12 0.12 -15.17
CA GLN A 73 6.00 0.37 -16.31
C GLN A 73 5.34 -0.10 -17.63
N THR A 74 5.08 0.84 -18.52
CA THR A 74 4.52 0.56 -19.86
C THR A 74 5.59 0.40 -20.93
N GLU A 75 6.80 0.95 -20.70
CA GLU A 75 7.93 0.79 -21.59
C GLU A 75 8.84 -0.36 -21.13
N PRO A 76 9.28 -1.23 -22.05
CA PRO A 76 10.20 -2.30 -21.70
C PRO A 76 11.56 -1.73 -21.31
N ASP A 77 12.09 -2.20 -20.18
CA ASP A 77 13.45 -1.88 -19.75
C ASP A 77 14.47 -2.51 -20.72
N ARG A 78 14.82 -1.73 -21.75
CA ARG A 78 15.72 -2.16 -22.83
C ARG A 78 17.12 -2.43 -22.33
N GLN A 79 17.54 -1.81 -21.22
CA GLN A 79 18.88 -2.00 -20.67
C GLN A 79 18.96 -3.37 -19.98
N ALA A 80 18.01 -3.66 -19.08
CA ALA A 80 17.93 -4.97 -18.42
C ALA A 80 17.75 -6.11 -19.43
N LEU A 81 16.95 -5.89 -20.49
CA LEU A 81 16.81 -6.86 -21.59
C LEU A 81 18.15 -7.09 -22.31
N ARG A 82 18.89 -6.03 -22.65
CA ARG A 82 20.20 -6.17 -23.31
C ARG A 82 21.22 -6.89 -22.43
N GLU A 83 21.24 -6.65 -21.12
CA GLU A 83 22.13 -7.35 -20.20
C GLU A 83 21.76 -8.84 -20.11
N LYS A 84 20.47 -9.17 -19.99
CA LYS A 84 19.98 -10.56 -19.93
C LYS A 84 20.23 -11.35 -21.21
N PHE A 85 20.11 -10.71 -22.38
CA PHE A 85 20.29 -11.35 -23.69
C PHE A 85 21.71 -11.23 -24.28
N LYS A 86 22.63 -10.48 -23.65
CA LYS A 86 24.05 -10.42 -24.06
C LYS A 86 24.91 -11.57 -23.52
N ASN A 87 24.42 -12.39 -22.59
CA ASN A 87 25.09 -13.60 -22.12
C ASN A 87 24.39 -14.88 -22.63
N PRO A 88 24.68 -15.33 -23.87
CA PRO A 88 24.22 -16.62 -24.35
C PRO A 88 25.08 -17.84 -23.92
N GLU A 89 26.10 -17.69 -23.06
CA GLU A 89 27.07 -18.78 -22.76
C GLU A 89 27.16 -19.22 -21.28
N SER A 90 26.04 -19.41 -20.57
CA SER A 90 26.10 -20.06 -19.24
C SER A 90 24.95 -21.01 -18.89
N GLU A 91 24.23 -21.53 -19.89
CA GLU A 91 23.37 -22.70 -19.71
C GLU A 91 23.65 -23.70 -20.84
N GLY A 92 24.68 -24.52 -20.60
CA GLY A 92 24.93 -25.80 -21.25
C GLY A 92 24.98 -26.89 -20.20
#